data_AF-A0A7C3ZBB0-F1
#
_entry.id   AF-A0A7C3ZBB0-F1
#
_cell.length_a   1.000
_cell.length_b   1.000
_cell.length_c   1.000
_cell.angle_alpha   90.00
_cell.angle_beta   90.00
_cell.angle_gamma   90.00
#
_symmetry.space_group_name_H-M   'P 1'
#
loop_
_entity.id
_entity.type
_entity.pdbx_description
1 polymer ?
#
loop_
_entity_poly.entity_id
_entity_poly.type
_entity_poly.pdbx_seq_one_letter_code
_entity_poly.pdbx_strand_id
1 'polypeptide(L)'
;MCMMETRRCVCGSKLAHLNFRDNILSPEILVNLYCPRCSPQVDFNPETMVADCNWIMEYDMERAEALFIKRNRAAALTPEFIFDEGYLTWQGFSPRDHEIRAEMHQRLAPLIKEDMKQFLESLKTEWLAHVDRLKAEGWRRAQHA
;
A
#
# COMPACT_ATOMS: atom_id res chain seq x y z
N MET A 1 6.62 0.05 15.99
CA MET A 1 5.16 0.28 16.06
C MET A 1 4.78 0.91 14.73
N CYS A 2 3.99 0.23 13.90
CA CYS A 2 3.58 0.73 12.59
C CYS A 2 2.16 1.28 12.70
N MET A 3 1.91 2.41 12.04
CA MET A 3 0.59 3.02 11.94
C MET A 3 -0.06 2.63 10.62
N MET A 4 -1.37 2.40 10.66
CA MET A 4 -2.18 2.04 9.50
C MET A 4 -3.25 3.10 9.31
N GLU A 5 -3.45 3.54 8.06
CA GLU A 5 -4.46 4.55 7.74
C GLU A 5 -5.20 4.17 6.46
N THR A 6 -6.45 4.62 6.35
CA THR A 6 -7.21 4.51 5.10
C THR A 6 -7.29 5.86 4.44
N ARG A 7 -6.93 5.94 3.16
CA ARG A 7 -7.01 7.16 2.36
C ARG A 7 -7.92 6.98 1.16
N ARG A 8 -8.74 7.99 0.92
CA ARG A 8 -9.60 8.06 -0.26
C ARG A 8 -8.88 8.74 -1.40
N CYS A 9 -9.07 8.23 -2.60
CA CYS A 9 -8.59 8.88 -3.80
C CYS A 9 -9.23 10.27 -3.97
N VAL A 10 -8.51 11.21 -4.59
CA VAL A 10 -9.00 12.57 -4.88
C VAL A 10 -10.33 12.60 -5.63
N CYS A 11 -10.59 11.64 -6.52
CA CYS A 11 -11.86 11.55 -7.26
C CYS A 11 -12.98 10.87 -6.46
N GLY A 12 -12.71 10.45 -5.23
CA GLY A 12 -13.67 9.84 -4.31
C GLY A 12 -14.02 8.38 -4.56
N SER A 13 -13.62 7.80 -5.70
CA SER A 13 -14.16 6.50 -6.17
C SER A 13 -13.55 5.27 -5.53
N LYS A 14 -12.32 5.34 -5.00
CA LYS A 14 -11.61 4.20 -4.41
C LYS A 14 -10.94 4.59 -3.10
N LEU A 15 -10.76 3.60 -2.23
CA LEU A 15 -10.01 3.69 -0.98
C LEU A 15 -8.70 2.89 -1.12
N ALA A 16 -7.71 3.26 -0.33
CA ALA A 16 -6.47 2.53 -0.16
C ALA A 16 -6.12 2.43 1.32
N HIS A 17 -5.60 1.27 1.70
CA HIS A 17 -5.01 1.06 3.01
C HIS A 17 -3.50 1.29 2.94
N LEU A 18 -2.99 2.09 3.87
CA LEU A 18 -1.61 2.56 3.91
C LEU A 18 -0.92 2.10 5.19
N ASN A 19 0.38 1.88 5.08
CA ASN A 19 1.26 1.54 6.18
C ASN A 19 2.37 2.59 6.31
N PHE A 20 2.64 2.98 7.55
CA PHE A 20 3.69 3.94 7.92
C PHE A 20 4.72 3.23 8.79
N ARG A 21 5.92 2.99 8.25
CA ARG A 21 7.02 2.34 8.97
C ARG A 21 7.60 3.27 10.03
N ASP A 22 7.82 2.70 11.21
CA ASP A 22 8.49 3.34 12.37
C ASP A 22 7.87 4.68 12.84
N ASN A 23 6.71 5.06 12.33
CA ASN A 23 6.05 6.35 12.57
C ASN A 23 7.02 7.54 12.40
N ILE A 24 7.88 7.46 11.39
CA ILE A 24 8.78 8.55 11.01
C ILE A 24 7.99 9.61 10.23
N LEU A 25 7.23 9.16 9.23
CA LEU A 25 6.34 10.03 8.45
C LEU A 25 4.94 10.08 9.08
N SER A 26 4.33 11.26 9.02
CA SER A 26 2.94 11.47 9.41
C SER A 26 2.00 11.28 8.21
N PRO A 27 0.68 11.10 8.45
CA PRO A 27 -0.29 10.92 7.37
C PRO A 27 -0.38 12.09 6.39
N GLU A 28 -0.10 13.30 6.89
CA GLU A 28 -0.11 14.54 6.13
C GLU A 28 0.95 14.58 5.03
N ILE A 29 1.95 13.67 5.08
CA ILE A 29 2.96 13.55 4.03
C ILE A 29 2.33 13.08 2.72
N LEU A 30 1.25 12.31 2.75
CA LEU A 30 0.50 12.00 1.53
C LEU A 30 -0.43 13.16 1.19
N VAL A 31 -0.04 13.95 0.18
CA VAL A 31 -0.80 15.12 -0.29
C VAL A 31 -2.02 14.65 -1.07
N ASN A 32 -1.78 13.82 -2.09
CA ASN A 32 -2.83 13.29 -2.95
C ASN A 32 -2.65 11.79 -3.21
N LEU A 33 -3.79 11.13 -3.39
CA LEU A 33 -3.86 9.75 -3.82
C LEU A 33 -4.72 9.67 -5.08
N TYR A 34 -4.15 9.18 -6.17
CA TYR A 34 -4.85 9.01 -7.43
C TYR A 34 -5.01 7.53 -7.74
N CYS A 35 -6.24 7.14 -8.04
CA CYS A 35 -6.57 5.78 -8.41
C CYS A 35 -6.56 5.61 -9.94
N PRO A 36 -6.61 4.38 -10.47
CA PRO A 36 -6.56 4.10 -11.91
C PRO A 36 -7.61 4.83 -12.77
N ARG A 37 -8.67 5.34 -12.14
CA ARG A 37 -9.70 6.14 -12.82
C ARG A 37 -9.25 7.56 -13.12
N CYS A 38 -8.53 8.20 -12.20
CA CYS A 38 -8.18 9.61 -12.31
C CYS A 38 -6.68 9.85 -12.47
N SER A 39 -5.81 8.86 -12.22
CA SER A 39 -4.38 8.96 -12.46
C SER A 39 -3.99 9.33 -13.89
N PRO A 40 -4.72 8.92 -14.96
CA PRO A 40 -4.37 9.36 -16.33
C PRO A 40 -4.59 10.85 -16.59
N GLN A 41 -5.26 11.56 -15.68
CA GLN A 41 -5.56 13.00 -15.81
C GLN A 41 -4.56 13.87 -15.04
N VAL A 42 -3.59 13.25 -14.38
CA VAL A 42 -2.61 13.93 -13.53
C VAL A 42 -1.35 14.19 -14.35
N ASP A 43 -0.80 15.39 -14.23
CA ASP A 43 0.54 15.68 -14.72
C ASP A 43 1.56 15.10 -13.74
N PHE A 44 2.21 13.99 -14.12
CA PHE A 44 3.05 13.22 -13.22
C PHE A 44 4.39 13.92 -12.98
N ASN A 45 4.66 14.28 -11.74
CA ASN A 45 5.95 14.82 -11.32
C ASN A 45 6.80 13.77 -10.57
N PRO A 46 7.88 13.24 -11.15
CA PRO A 46 8.72 12.22 -10.50
C PRO A 46 9.46 12.73 -9.26
N GLU A 47 9.56 14.05 -9.05
CA GLU A 47 10.20 14.62 -7.87
C GLU A 47 9.34 14.50 -6.61
N THR A 48 8.02 14.43 -6.76
CA THR A 48 7.06 14.37 -5.64
C THR A 48 6.13 13.16 -5.70
N MET A 49 6.05 12.47 -6.83
CA MET A 49 5.10 11.38 -7.06
C MET A 49 5.77 10.04 -7.32
N VAL A 50 5.11 8.97 -6.87
CA VAL A 50 5.45 7.58 -7.21
C VAL A 50 4.24 6.88 -7.80
N ALA A 51 4.47 6.07 -8.82
CA ALA A 51 3.45 5.28 -9.49
C ALA A 51 3.60 3.77 -9.22
N ASP A 52 2.48 3.10 -9.00
CA ASP A 52 2.40 1.65 -8.79
C ASP A 52 1.06 1.11 -9.35
N CYS A 53 1.12 0.29 -10.40
CA CYS A 53 -0.04 -0.30 -11.09
C CYS A 53 -1.22 0.67 -11.33
N ASN A 54 -0.94 1.81 -11.99
CA ASN A 54 -1.89 2.90 -12.29
C ASN A 54 -2.42 3.66 -11.07
N TRP A 55 -1.91 3.42 -9.87
CA TRP A 55 -2.05 4.33 -8.75
C TRP A 55 -0.89 5.31 -8.72
N ILE A 56 -1.16 6.52 -8.24
CA ILE A 56 -0.12 7.53 -7.99
C ILE A 56 -0.29 8.01 -6.55
N MET A 57 0.81 8.02 -5.80
CA MET A 57 0.91 8.72 -4.51
C MET A 57 1.74 9.97 -4.71
N GLU A 58 1.24 11.11 -4.25
CA GLU A 58 1.99 12.37 -4.21
C GLU A 58 2.37 12.70 -2.77
N TYR A 59 3.64 13.02 -2.56
CA TYR A 59 4.19 13.31 -1.25
C TYR A 59 4.60 14.77 -1.09
N ASP A 60 4.44 15.27 0.13
CA ASP A 60 5.08 16.50 0.60
C ASP A 60 6.54 16.18 0.94
N MET A 61 7.41 16.29 -0.07
CA MET A 61 8.83 15.93 0.05
C MET A 61 9.59 16.84 1.01
N GLU A 62 9.24 18.12 1.08
CA GLU A 62 9.86 19.08 1.99
C GLU A 62 9.57 18.70 3.45
N ARG A 63 8.31 18.42 3.79
CA ARG A 63 7.96 17.95 5.14
C ARG A 63 8.54 16.56 5.44
N ALA A 64 8.56 15.67 4.45
CA ALA A 64 9.12 14.33 4.63
C ALA A 64 10.62 14.41 4.99
N GLU A 65 11.39 15.23 4.28
CA GLU A 65 12.81 15.45 4.54
C GLU A 65 13.02 16.06 5.93
N ALA A 66 12.26 17.09 6.29
CA ALA A 66 12.33 17.70 7.61
C ALA A 66 12.08 16.70 8.76
N LEU A 67 11.10 15.78 8.59
CA LEU A 67 10.83 14.72 9.56
C LEU A 67 11.97 13.70 9.67
N PHE A 68 12.60 13.34 8.55
CA PHE A 68 13.74 12.43 8.53
C PHE A 68 14.96 13.03 9.23
N ILE A 69 15.29 14.29 8.94
CA ILE A 69 16.38 15.03 9.60
C ILE A 69 16.13 15.08 11.11
N LYS A 70 14.90 15.42 11.53
CA LYS A 70 14.53 15.46 12.95
C LYS A 70 14.69 14.11 13.66
N ARG A 71 14.60 12.99 12.92
CA ARG A 71 14.82 11.63 13.42
C ARG A 71 16.26 11.13 13.21
N ASN A 72 17.19 12.02 12.88
CA ASN A 72 18.59 11.74 12.61
C ASN A 72 18.80 10.69 11.51
N ARG A 73 17.99 10.76 10.46
CA ARG A 73 18.10 9.94 9.25
C ARG A 73 18.59 10.84 8.12
N ALA A 74 19.86 10.68 7.74
CA ALA A 74 20.42 11.35 6.59
C ALA A 74 20.29 10.44 5.36
N ALA A 75 19.23 10.64 4.59
CA ALA A 75 19.06 9.99 3.29
C ALA A 75 18.58 11.03 2.28
N ALA A 76 19.05 10.94 1.04
CA ALA A 76 18.42 11.63 -0.07
C ALA A 76 17.03 11.00 -0.26
N LEU A 77 15.99 11.70 0.17
CA LEU A 77 14.62 11.20 0.04
C LEU A 77 14.15 11.37 -1.39
N THR A 78 13.60 10.30 -1.96
CA THR A 78 12.83 10.33 -3.19
C THR A 78 11.46 9.70 -2.94
N PRO A 79 10.44 10.01 -3.75
CA PRO A 79 9.13 9.35 -3.65
C PRO A 79 9.23 7.83 -3.73
N GLU A 80 10.10 7.32 -4.61
CA GLU A 80 10.36 5.89 -4.73
C GLU A 80 10.96 5.31 -3.45
N PHE A 81 11.96 5.98 -2.86
CA PHE A 81 12.55 5.54 -1.60
C PHE A 81 11.53 5.50 -0.46
N ILE A 82 10.67 6.52 -0.33
CA ILE A 82 9.60 6.54 0.69
C ILE A 82 8.69 5.31 0.55
N PHE A 83 8.34 4.98 -0.69
CA PHE A 83 7.41 3.90 -1.00
C PHE A 83 8.05 2.51 -0.87
N ASP A 84 9.20 2.29 -1.51
CA ASP A 84 9.83 0.99 -1.64
C ASP A 84 10.45 0.52 -0.30
N GLU A 85 10.98 1.44 0.52
CA GLU A 85 11.43 1.14 1.89
C GLU A 85 10.28 1.08 2.92
N GLY A 86 9.06 1.34 2.47
CA GLY A 86 7.84 1.21 3.25
C GLY A 86 7.62 2.29 4.31
N TYR A 87 8.29 3.43 4.21
CA TYR A 87 8.06 4.59 5.08
C TYR A 87 6.65 5.14 4.96
N LEU A 88 6.12 5.16 3.73
CA LEU A 88 4.70 5.35 3.44
C LEU A 88 4.38 4.56 2.17
N THR A 89 3.61 3.48 2.31
CA THR A 89 3.28 2.57 1.20
C THR A 89 1.95 1.84 1.43
N TRP A 90 1.58 0.91 0.57
CA TRP A 90 0.39 0.06 0.77
C TRP A 90 0.49 -0.79 2.03
N GLN A 91 -0.65 -0.98 2.70
CA GLN A 91 -0.82 -1.98 3.74
C GLN A 91 -0.98 -3.37 3.10
N GLY A 92 0.15 -4.01 2.81
CA GLY A 92 0.21 -5.29 2.09
C GLY A 92 1.02 -5.12 0.80
N PHE A 93 0.56 -5.74 -0.26
CA PHE A 93 1.14 -5.67 -1.60
C PHE A 93 0.35 -4.73 -2.54
N SER A 94 -0.94 -4.52 -2.25
CA SER A 94 -1.83 -3.63 -3.02
C SER A 94 -2.72 -2.76 -2.10
N PRO A 95 -3.34 -1.68 -2.64
CA PRO A 95 -4.21 -0.78 -1.90
C PRO A 95 -5.40 -1.46 -1.18
N ARG A 96 -5.85 -2.62 -1.67
CA ARG A 96 -7.09 -3.30 -1.23
C ARG A 96 -6.85 -4.63 -0.51
N ASP A 97 -5.59 -4.99 -0.26
CA ASP A 97 -5.27 -6.31 0.30
C ASP A 97 -5.97 -6.59 1.64
N HIS A 98 -6.19 -5.55 2.45
CA HIS A 98 -6.95 -5.68 3.70
C HIS A 98 -8.41 -6.11 3.46
N GLU A 99 -9.10 -5.49 2.49
CA GLU A 99 -10.47 -5.85 2.09
C GLU A 99 -10.51 -7.28 1.53
N ILE A 100 -9.61 -7.59 0.60
CA ILE A 100 -9.52 -8.91 -0.05
C ILE A 100 -9.32 -10.01 0.99
N ARG A 101 -8.42 -9.78 1.96
CA ARG A 101 -8.17 -10.73 3.04
C ARG A 101 -9.42 -10.90 3.91
N ALA A 102 -10.10 -9.82 4.27
CA ALA A 102 -11.33 -9.91 5.06
C ALA A 102 -12.44 -10.68 4.32
N GLU A 103 -12.61 -10.43 3.01
CA GLU A 103 -13.54 -11.15 2.14
C GLU A 103 -13.21 -12.66 2.06
N MET A 104 -11.93 -13.02 1.89
CA MET A 104 -11.47 -14.42 1.90
C MET A 104 -11.79 -15.10 3.23
N HIS A 105 -11.47 -14.45 4.35
CA HIS A 105 -11.74 -14.96 5.69
C HIS A 105 -13.24 -15.18 5.91
N GLN A 106 -14.10 -14.22 5.51
CA GLN A 106 -15.55 -14.36 5.64
C GLN A 106 -16.11 -15.50 4.78
N ARG A 107 -15.64 -15.63 3.55
CA ARG A 107 -16.09 -16.69 2.63
C ARG A 107 -15.68 -18.09 3.10
N LEU A 108 -14.48 -18.22 3.68
CA LEU A 108 -13.95 -19.49 4.18
C LEU A 108 -14.36 -19.79 5.63
N ALA A 109 -14.95 -18.83 6.35
CA ALA A 109 -15.36 -18.99 7.75
C ALA A 109 -16.21 -20.26 8.04
N PRO A 110 -17.10 -20.75 7.14
CA PRO A 110 -17.83 -22.00 7.39
C PRO A 110 -16.92 -23.21 7.65
N LEU A 111 -15.77 -23.29 6.97
CA LEU A 111 -14.80 -24.39 7.11
C LEU A 111 -14.18 -24.47 8.51
N ILE A 112 -14.17 -23.37 9.27
CA ILE A 112 -13.61 -23.33 10.63
C ILE A 112 -14.28 -24.37 11.55
N LYS A 113 -15.60 -24.58 11.37
CA LYS A 113 -16.38 -25.51 12.18
C LYS A 113 -16.26 -26.96 11.71
N GLU A 114 -15.93 -27.16 10.45
CA GLU A 114 -15.90 -28.47 9.79
C GLU A 114 -14.49 -29.07 9.84
N ASP A 115 -13.52 -28.34 9.30
CA ASP A 115 -12.13 -28.73 9.24
C ASP A 115 -11.22 -27.49 9.23
N MET A 116 -10.65 -27.20 10.40
CA MET A 116 -9.70 -26.10 10.57
C MET A 116 -8.45 -26.22 9.68
N LYS A 117 -7.99 -27.45 9.41
CA LYS A 117 -6.83 -27.67 8.55
C LYS A 117 -7.18 -27.30 7.11
N GLN A 118 -8.34 -27.74 6.64
CA GLN A 118 -8.84 -27.37 5.31
C GLN A 118 -9.06 -25.86 5.17
N PHE A 119 -9.56 -25.19 6.22
CA PHE A 119 -9.66 -23.73 6.26
C PHE A 119 -8.29 -23.05 6.05
N LEU A 120 -7.27 -23.45 6.82
CA LEU A 120 -5.93 -22.87 6.73
C LEU A 120 -5.27 -23.13 5.37
N GLU A 121 -5.42 -24.35 4.82
CA GLU A 121 -4.89 -24.71 3.51
C GLU A 121 -5.56 -23.91 2.39
N SER A 122 -6.88 -23.74 2.45
CA SER A 122 -7.65 -22.96 1.47
C SER A 122 -7.24 -21.48 1.53
N LEU A 123 -7.18 -20.91 2.73
CA LEU A 123 -6.79 -19.51 2.92
C LEU A 123 -5.38 -19.25 2.39
N LYS A 124 -4.42 -20.14 2.70
CA LYS A 124 -3.05 -20.04 2.21
C LYS A 124 -3.01 -20.12 0.67
N THR A 125 -3.70 -21.10 0.09
CA THR A 125 -3.68 -21.34 -1.36
C THR A 125 -4.24 -20.14 -2.12
N GLU A 126 -5.38 -19.61 -1.66
CA GLU A 126 -6.00 -18.44 -2.28
C GLU A 126 -5.17 -17.16 -2.11
N TRP A 127 -4.53 -16.99 -0.94
CA TRP A 127 -3.64 -15.85 -0.72
C TRP A 127 -2.40 -15.92 -1.61
N LEU A 128 -1.78 -17.09 -1.78
CA LEU A 128 -0.65 -17.28 -2.69
C LEU A 128 -1.04 -16.98 -4.14
N ALA A 129 -2.18 -17.49 -4.60
CA ALA A 129 -2.69 -17.19 -5.95
C ALA A 129 -2.96 -15.69 -6.15
N HIS A 130 -3.42 -14.99 -5.09
CA HIS A 130 -3.57 -13.53 -5.12
C HIS A 130 -2.22 -12.82 -5.29
N VAL A 131 -1.22 -13.18 -4.49
CA VAL A 131 0.13 -12.60 -4.58
C VAL A 131 0.76 -12.87 -5.96
N ASP A 132 0.60 -14.07 -6.51
CA ASP A 132 1.12 -14.42 -7.84
C ASP A 132 0.49 -13.56 -8.95
N ARG A 133 -0.81 -13.25 -8.84
CA ARG A 133 -1.46 -12.29 -9.76
C ARG A 133 -0.89 -10.89 -9.60
N LEU A 134 -0.69 -10.41 -8.36
CA LEU A 134 -0.07 -9.10 -8.14
C LEU A 134 1.36 -9.04 -8.68
N LYS A 135 2.13 -10.12 -8.58
CA LYS A 135 3.44 -10.23 -9.21
C LYS A 135 3.35 -10.11 -10.73
N ALA A 136 2.42 -10.82 -11.36
CA ALA A 136 2.20 -10.75 -12.81
C ALA A 136 1.73 -9.37 -13.30
N GLU A 137 0.96 -8.64 -12.48
CA GLU A 137 0.50 -7.27 -12.77
C GLU A 137 1.59 -6.20 -12.57
N GLY A 138 2.73 -6.57 -11.95
CA GLY A 138 3.87 -5.67 -11.77
C GLY A 138 3.83 -4.82 -10.50
N TRP A 139 3.03 -5.20 -9.49
CA TRP A 139 2.96 -4.46 -8.22
C TRP A 139 4.33 -4.45 -7.54
N ARG A 140 4.90 -3.26 -7.30
CA ARG A 140 6.28 -3.09 -6.77
C ARG A 140 6.50 -3.93 -5.52
N ARG A 141 5.59 -3.81 -4.54
CA ARG A 141 5.68 -4.53 -3.26
C ARG A 141 5.50 -6.05 -3.37
N ALA A 142 4.74 -6.52 -4.35
CA ALA A 142 4.55 -7.95 -4.58
C ALA A 142 5.83 -8.60 -5.13
N GLN A 143 6.67 -7.87 -5.88
CA GLN A 143 7.92 -8.41 -6.44
C GLN A 143 8.92 -8.84 -5.36
N HIS A 144 8.85 -8.23 -4.18
CA HIS A 144 9.75 -8.51 -3.05
C HIS A 144 9.16 -9.51 -2.02
N ALA A 145 8.03 -10.16 -2.36
CA ALA A 145 7.30 -11.09 -1.50
C ALA A 145 7.80 -12.54 -1.59
#